data_AF-A0A0A8JJY0-F1
#
_entry.id   AF-A0A0A8JJY0-F1
#
_cell.length_a   1.000
_cell.length_b   1.000
_cell.length_c   1.000
_cell.angle_alpha   90.00
_cell.angle_beta   90.00
_cell.angle_gamma   90.00
#
_symmetry.space_group_name_H-M   'P 1'
#
loop_
_entity.id
_entity.type
_entity.pdbx_description
1 polymer ?
#
loop_
_entity_poly.entity_id
_entity_poly.type
_entity_poly.pdbx_seq_one_letter_code
_entity_poly.pdbx_strand_id
1 'polypeptide(L)'
;MSRRCQEPVKEEETDSVIETIIASDSYEVEGTKMVPLRLLAEELGYKVESTGNGAILSKGALSYTITRGEKAYGYNKALRYFDVAPALLEPSKTYVPMEFIEQLMK
;
A
#
# COMPACT_ATOMS: atom_id res chain seq x y z
N MET A 1 -33.58 -18.86 -21.06
CA MET A 1 -33.19 -18.85 -19.62
C MET A 1 -31.67 -18.73 -19.59
N SER A 2 -31.12 -17.56 -19.85
CA SER A 2 -30.64 -16.58 -18.85
C SER A 2 -29.90 -17.20 -17.65
N ARG A 3 -28.68 -16.68 -17.46
CA ARG A 3 -27.73 -16.84 -16.35
C ARG A 3 -26.69 -17.94 -16.52
N ARG A 4 -25.61 -17.57 -17.21
CA ARG A 4 -24.27 -17.79 -16.66
C ARG A 4 -23.51 -16.49 -16.78
N CYS A 5 -23.81 -15.58 -15.85
CA CYS A 5 -22.92 -14.47 -15.51
C CYS A 5 -21.62 -15.12 -15.05
N GLN A 6 -20.64 -15.14 -15.94
CA GLN A 6 -19.28 -15.51 -15.59
C GLN A 6 -18.59 -14.19 -15.31
N GLU A 7 -18.55 -13.80 -14.04
CA GLU A 7 -17.65 -12.76 -13.55
C GLU A 7 -16.85 -13.34 -12.38
N PRO A 8 -15.71 -13.98 -12.66
CA PRO A 8 -14.60 -14.02 -11.74
C PRO A 8 -13.53 -13.08 -12.30
N VAL A 9 -13.75 -11.77 -12.21
CA VAL A 9 -12.71 -10.79 -12.55
C VAL A 9 -12.74 -9.75 -11.44
N LYS A 10 -11.96 -9.98 -10.39
CA LYS A 10 -11.69 -8.90 -9.42
C LYS A 10 -10.41 -9.03 -8.62
N GLU A 11 -9.56 -10.00 -8.93
CA GLU A 11 -8.31 -10.21 -8.20
C GLU A 11 -7.08 -9.95 -9.09
N GLU A 12 -7.14 -10.27 -10.40
CA GLU A 12 -5.97 -10.12 -11.30
C GLU A 12 -5.80 -8.71 -11.92
N GLU A 13 -6.83 -7.86 -11.91
CA GLU A 13 -6.73 -6.50 -12.46
C GLU A 13 -5.91 -5.59 -11.55
N THR A 14 -5.98 -5.79 -10.24
CA THR A 14 -5.28 -4.97 -9.25
C THR A 14 -3.76 -5.08 -9.35
N ASP A 15 -3.22 -6.28 -9.58
CA ASP A 15 -1.77 -6.50 -9.77
C ASP A 15 -1.21 -5.70 -10.95
N SER A 16 -1.87 -5.77 -12.11
CA SER A 16 -1.41 -5.07 -13.33
C SER A 16 -1.40 -3.54 -13.16
N VAL A 17 -2.36 -2.99 -12.41
CA VAL A 17 -2.42 -1.55 -12.16
C VAL A 17 -1.35 -1.12 -11.15
N ILE A 18 -1.10 -1.94 -10.12
CA ILE A 18 -0.02 -1.72 -9.15
C ILE A 18 1.32 -1.66 -9.88
N GLU A 19 1.61 -2.62 -10.77
CA GLU A 19 2.85 -2.62 -11.57
C GLU A 19 2.99 -1.36 -12.43
N THR A 20 1.90 -0.90 -13.04
CA THR A 20 1.89 0.33 -13.85
C THR A 20 2.19 1.56 -13.00
N ILE A 21 1.63 1.66 -11.80
CA ILE A 21 1.89 2.77 -10.87
C ILE A 21 3.34 2.74 -10.40
N ILE A 22 3.87 1.55 -10.09
CA ILE A 22 5.28 1.37 -9.72
C ILE A 22 6.19 1.79 -10.89
N ALA A 23 5.86 1.43 -12.13
CA ALA A 23 6.65 1.84 -13.29
C ALA A 23 6.58 3.37 -13.54
N SER A 24 5.49 4.02 -13.13
CA SER A 24 5.26 5.45 -13.36
C SER A 24 5.84 6.35 -12.28
N ASP A 25 5.68 6.00 -10.99
CA ASP A 25 6.11 6.79 -9.83
C ASP A 25 6.67 5.84 -8.75
N SER A 26 7.84 5.24 -8.98
CA SER A 26 8.60 4.53 -7.94
C SER A 26 10.03 5.05 -7.85
N TYR A 27 10.61 4.88 -6.66
CA TYR A 27 11.98 5.26 -6.37
C TYR A 27 12.74 4.03 -5.89
N GLU A 28 14.02 3.92 -6.23
CA GLU A 28 14.90 2.94 -5.63
C GLU A 28 15.73 3.63 -4.55
N VAL A 29 15.54 3.23 -3.30
CA VAL A 29 16.25 3.78 -2.14
C VAL A 29 16.93 2.62 -1.44
N GLU A 30 18.26 2.70 -1.31
CA GLU A 30 19.08 1.65 -0.67
C GLU A 30 18.88 0.25 -1.28
N GLY A 31 18.65 0.17 -2.60
CA GLY A 31 18.40 -1.10 -3.31
C GLY A 31 16.99 -1.68 -3.10
N THR A 32 16.12 -0.96 -2.39
CA THR A 32 14.71 -1.32 -2.20
C THR A 32 13.80 -0.40 -3.00
N LYS A 33 12.84 -0.99 -3.72
CA LYS A 33 11.81 -0.23 -4.42
C LYS A 33 10.83 0.39 -3.42
N MET A 34 10.89 1.71 -3.34
CA MET A 34 10.00 2.61 -2.63
C MET A 34 8.86 3.02 -3.54
N VAL A 35 7.64 2.73 -3.11
CA VAL A 35 6.43 2.93 -3.89
C VAL A 35 5.46 3.85 -3.14
N PRO A 36 4.68 4.68 -3.86
CA PRO A 36 3.77 5.63 -3.25
C PRO A 36 2.61 4.85 -2.66
N LEU A 37 2.60 4.75 -1.33
CA LEU A 37 1.58 3.99 -0.59
C LEU A 37 0.17 4.41 -1.00
N ARG A 38 -0.02 5.72 -1.15
CA ARG A 38 -1.34 6.32 -1.35
C ARG A 38 -2.03 5.79 -2.59
N LEU A 39 -1.35 5.81 -3.74
CA LEU A 39 -1.92 5.36 -5.01
C LEU A 39 -2.26 3.86 -4.95
N LEU A 40 -1.31 3.05 -4.49
CA LEU A 40 -1.47 1.59 -4.45
C LEU A 40 -2.56 1.16 -3.46
N ALA A 41 -2.60 1.79 -2.29
CA ALA A 41 -3.64 1.55 -1.32
C ALA A 41 -5.02 1.94 -1.84
N GLU A 42 -5.16 3.11 -2.48
CA GLU A 42 -6.43 3.55 -3.07
C GLU A 42 -6.90 2.58 -4.17
N GLU A 43 -6.01 2.10 -5.04
CA GLU A 43 -6.32 1.07 -6.06
C GLU A 43 -6.76 -0.25 -5.43
N LEU A 44 -6.11 -0.68 -4.36
CA LEU A 44 -6.48 -1.86 -3.58
C LEU A 44 -7.79 -1.66 -2.79
N GLY A 45 -8.40 -0.47 -2.84
CA GLY A 45 -9.62 -0.13 -2.12
C GLY A 45 -9.43 0.14 -0.63
N TYR A 46 -8.20 0.44 -0.21
CA TYR A 46 -7.90 0.93 1.14
C TYR A 46 -8.10 2.45 1.20
N LYS A 47 -8.70 2.92 2.29
CA LYS A 47 -8.79 4.34 2.60
C LYS A 47 -7.49 4.81 3.27
N VAL A 48 -6.80 5.76 2.64
CA VAL A 48 -5.55 6.33 3.14
C VAL A 48 -5.82 7.66 3.84
N GLU A 49 -5.49 7.77 5.12
CA GLU A 49 -5.62 8.98 5.91
C GLU A 49 -4.24 9.45 6.40
N SER A 50 -3.81 10.63 5.97
CA SER A 50 -2.54 11.20 6.42
C SER A 50 -2.72 11.94 7.74
N THR A 51 -2.03 11.50 8.78
CA THR A 51 -2.13 12.07 10.15
C THR A 51 -1.09 13.15 10.44
N GLY A 52 -0.33 13.60 9.43
CA GLY A 52 0.75 14.58 9.55
C GLY A 52 2.13 13.93 9.73
N ASN A 53 2.30 13.07 10.73
CA ASN A 53 3.54 12.30 10.95
C ASN A 53 3.49 10.88 10.37
N GLY A 54 2.35 10.46 9.83
CA GLY A 54 2.11 9.10 9.39
C GLY A 54 1.02 8.99 8.34
N ALA A 55 0.65 7.74 8.06
CA ALA A 55 -0.48 7.37 7.23
C ALA A 55 -1.25 6.21 7.90
N ILE A 56 -2.57 6.29 7.92
CA ILE A 56 -3.45 5.24 8.41
C ILE A 56 -4.19 4.67 7.21
N LEU A 57 -4.19 3.35 7.07
CA LEU A 57 -4.93 2.63 6.04
C LEU A 57 -6.07 1.88 6.69
N SER A 58 -7.26 1.99 6.13
CA SER A 58 -8.43 1.27 6.62
C SER A 58 -9.19 0.63 5.46
N LYS A 59 -9.48 -0.67 5.56
CA LYS A 59 -10.30 -1.42 4.60
C LYS A 59 -11.15 -2.44 5.33
N GLY A 60 -12.43 -2.14 5.50
CA GLY A 60 -13.37 -3.01 6.22
C GLY A 60 -12.88 -3.32 7.63
N ALA A 61 -12.49 -4.58 7.88
CA ALA A 61 -11.97 -5.05 9.17
C ALA A 61 -10.44 -4.93 9.32
N LEU A 62 -9.72 -4.54 8.27
CA LEU A 62 -8.28 -4.34 8.29
C LEU A 62 -7.95 -2.87 8.59
N SER A 63 -7.01 -2.65 9.50
CA SER A 63 -6.47 -1.32 9.79
C SER A 63 -4.96 -1.41 9.96
N TYR A 64 -4.27 -0.52 9.27
CA TYR A 64 -2.83 -0.36 9.33
C TYR A 64 -2.50 1.06 9.77
N THR A 65 -1.58 1.20 10.72
CA THR A 65 -1.10 2.48 11.21
C THR A 65 0.39 2.58 10.93
N ILE A 66 0.77 3.49 10.06
CA ILE A 66 2.14 3.67 9.59
C ILE A 66 2.64 5.01 10.11
N THR A 67 3.82 5.02 10.71
CA THR A 67 4.51 6.26 11.11
C THR A 67 5.69 6.50 10.18
N ARG A 68 5.84 7.72 9.67
CA ARG A 68 6.96 8.09 8.78
C ARG A 68 8.25 8.15 9.59
N GLY A 69 9.34 7.63 9.04
CA GLY A 69 10.63 7.55 9.73
C GLY A 69 10.75 6.41 10.74
N GLU A 70 9.66 5.70 11.05
CA GLU A 70 9.70 4.49 11.87
C GLU A 70 9.55 3.25 11.01
N LYS A 71 10.42 2.26 11.23
CA LYS A 71 10.23 0.94 10.62
C LYS A 71 9.04 0.20 11.22
N ALA A 72 8.54 0.58 12.39
CA ALA A 72 7.40 -0.07 13.00
C ALA A 72 6.08 0.43 12.38
N TYR A 73 5.16 -0.51 12.12
CA TYR A 73 3.77 -0.20 11.80
C TYR A 73 2.82 -1.10 12.59
N GLY A 74 1.65 -0.56 12.93
CA GLY A 74 0.56 -1.32 13.52
C GLY A 74 -0.26 -2.02 12.44
N TYR A 75 -0.54 -3.30 12.63
CA TYR A 75 -1.46 -4.09 11.81
C TYR A 75 -2.43 -4.84 12.71
N ASN A 76 -3.71 -4.43 12.72
CA ASN A 76 -4.79 -5.14 13.42
C ASN A 76 -4.44 -5.62 14.85
N LYS A 77 -3.91 -4.71 15.67
CA LYS A 77 -3.39 -4.94 17.05
C LYS A 77 -2.06 -5.70 17.18
N ALA A 78 -1.43 -6.09 16.07
CA ALA A 78 -0.05 -6.56 16.03
C ALA A 78 0.89 -5.41 15.62
N LEU A 79 2.15 -5.48 16.07
CA LEU A 79 3.21 -4.57 15.63
C LEU A 79 4.10 -5.33 14.65
N ARG A 80 4.31 -4.74 13.47
CA ARG A 80 5.12 -5.29 12.40
C ARG A 80 6.21 -4.27 12.05
N TYR A 81 7.22 -4.73 11.32
CA TYR A 81 8.35 -3.92 10.94
C TYR A 81 8.54 -3.96 9.44
N PHE A 82 8.79 -2.81 8.85
CA PHE A 82 9.28 -2.66 7.49
C PHE A 82 10.76 -3.02 7.43
N ASP A 83 11.18 -3.57 6.30
CA ASP A 83 12.60 -3.76 6.01
C ASP A 83 13.29 -2.38 5.89
N VAL A 84 12.67 -1.48 5.13
CA VAL A 84 13.10 -0.09 4.97
C VAL A 84 12.05 0.89 5.51
N ALA A 85 12.50 1.87 6.29
CA ALA A 85 11.60 2.83 6.91
C ALA A 85 10.86 3.67 5.84
N PRO A 86 9.54 3.87 5.98
CA PRO A 86 8.79 4.74 5.09
C PRO A 86 9.33 6.17 5.17
N ALA A 87 9.69 6.70 4.02
CA ALA A 87 10.32 8.00 3.90
C ALA A 87 9.38 9.00 3.22
N LEU A 88 9.42 10.25 3.69
CA LEU A 88 8.78 11.39 3.03
C LEU A 88 9.77 11.92 1.99
N LEU A 89 9.87 11.25 0.84
CA LEU A 89 10.80 11.66 -0.24
C LEU A 89 10.30 12.93 -0.94
N GLU A 90 8.98 13.09 -1.08
CA GLU A 90 8.36 14.30 -1.63
C GLU A 90 7.43 14.97 -0.61
N PRO A 91 7.24 16.30 -0.71
CA PRO A 91 6.31 17.01 0.16
C PRO A 91 4.91 16.42 -0.02
N SER A 92 4.43 15.72 1.02
CA SER A 92 3.12 15.04 1.11
C SER A 92 3.00 13.63 0.52
N LYS A 93 4.04 13.05 -0.09
CA LYS A 93 3.99 11.65 -0.55
C LYS A 93 4.81 10.75 0.36
N THR A 94 4.13 9.79 0.98
CA THR A 94 4.78 8.74 1.78
C THR A 94 5.12 7.58 0.87
N TYR A 95 6.42 7.29 0.78
CA TYR A 95 6.89 6.11 0.08
C TYR A 95 7.11 4.97 1.09
N VAL A 96 6.65 3.78 0.72
CA VAL A 96 6.76 2.55 1.50
C VAL A 96 7.49 1.50 0.66
N PRO A 97 8.17 0.53 1.29
CA PRO A 97 8.77 -0.57 0.54
C PRO A 97 7.69 -1.42 -0.15
N MET A 98 8.01 -1.93 -1.34
CA MET A 98 7.15 -2.82 -2.13
C MET A 98 6.59 -4.00 -1.32
N GLU A 99 7.40 -4.59 -0.45
CA GLU A 99 6.98 -5.71 0.41
C GLU A 99 5.74 -5.40 1.24
N PHE A 100 5.52 -4.12 1.60
CA PHE A 100 4.31 -3.74 2.32
C PHE A 100 3.05 -3.90 1.48
N ILE A 101 3.12 -3.63 0.18
CA ILE A 101 2.00 -3.79 -0.74
C ILE A 101 1.65 -5.28 -0.87
N GLU A 102 2.65 -6.15 -0.92
CA GLU A 102 2.43 -7.60 -0.87
C GLU A 102 1.73 -8.03 0.43
N GLN A 103 1.99 -7.35 1.55
CA GLN A 103 1.23 -7.59 2.80
C GLN A 103 -0.22 -7.09 2.70
N LEU A 104 -0.50 -6.03 1.94
CA LEU A 104 -1.87 -5.53 1.74
C LEU A 104 -2.72 -6.45 0.85
N MET A 105 -2.06 -7.26 0.02
CA MET A 105 -2.69 -8.23 -0.89
C MET A 105 -2.95 -9.59 -0.25
N LYS A 106 -2.31 -9.88 0.90
CA LYS A 106 -2.55 -11.08 1.70
C LYS A 106 -3.76 -10.95 2.62
#